data_AF-T0ZRY9-F1
#
_entry.id   AF-T0ZRY9-F1
#
_cell.length_a   1.000
_cell.length_b   1.000
_cell.length_c   1.000
_cell.angle_alpha   90.00
_cell.angle_beta   90.00
_cell.angle_gamma   90.00
#
_symmetry.space_group_name_H-M   'P 1'
#
loop_
_entity.id
_entity.type
_entity.pdbx_description
1 polymer ?
#
loop_
_entity_poly.entity_id
_entity_poly.type
_entity_poly.pdbx_seq_one_letter_code
_entity_poly.pdbx_strand_id
1 'polypeptide(L)'
;MELLVKALKGKIVGINGSFVPYETYRHLKKRLNVKRFVDVSAAFEKARQVKDAQEIRRIKNANRITKKAIADTQKALKVGMTEKEAAALFDSLILKHDADGTSFPSIVCFG
;
A
#
# COMPACT_ATOMS: atom_id res chain seq x y z
N MET A 1 23.72 -1.01 13.43
CA MET A 1 24.12 0.24 12.75
C MET A 1 25.56 0.20 12.23
N GLU A 2 26.50 -0.35 12.98
CA GLU A 2 27.93 -0.40 12.61
C GLU A 2 28.21 -1.13 11.29
N LEU A 3 27.54 -2.26 11.05
CA LEU A 3 27.60 -3.00 9.79
C LEU A 3 27.18 -2.14 8.58
N LEU A 4 26.14 -1.33 8.74
CA LEU A 4 25.61 -0.47 7.68
C LEU A 4 26.59 0.65 7.33
N VAL A 5 27.21 1.27 8.35
CA VAL A 5 28.22 2.33 8.19
C VAL A 5 29.43 1.78 7.43
N LYS A 6 29.93 0.60 7.81
CA LYS A 6 31.07 -0.04 7.15
C LYS A 6 30.74 -0.41 5.70
N ALA A 7 29.56 -0.99 5.46
CA ALA A 7 29.14 -1.45 4.14
C ALA A 7 28.89 -0.32 3.13
N LEU A 8 28.49 0.87 3.60
CA LEU A 8 28.11 2.00 2.75
C LEU A 8 29.20 3.09 2.66
N LYS A 9 30.31 2.94 3.38
CA LYS A 9 31.40 3.92 3.41
C LYS A 9 31.89 4.24 1.99
N GLY A 10 31.90 5.52 1.63
CA GLY A 10 32.37 6.01 0.33
C GLY A 10 31.48 5.66 -0.87
N LYS A 11 30.32 5.02 -0.66
CA LYS A 11 29.39 4.66 -1.74
C LYS A 11 28.44 5.79 -2.08
N ILE A 12 27.91 5.77 -3.29
CA ILE A 12 26.72 6.55 -3.67
C ILE A 12 25.51 5.70 -3.28
N VAL A 13 24.60 6.27 -2.49
CA VAL A 13 23.46 5.53 -1.93
C VAL A 13 22.16 6.16 -2.40
N GLY A 14 21.33 5.37 -3.07
CA GLY A 14 19.97 5.77 -3.44
C GLY A 14 19.06 5.79 -2.20
N ILE A 15 18.26 6.84 -2.06
CA ILE A 15 17.18 6.92 -1.06
C ILE A 15 15.86 7.21 -1.75
N ASN A 16 14.76 6.68 -1.20
CA ASN A 16 13.43 7.04 -1.65
C ASN A 16 13.01 8.36 -0.97
N GLY A 17 13.48 9.49 -1.51
CA GLY A 17 13.32 10.81 -0.90
C GLY A 17 11.86 11.22 -0.64
N SER A 18 10.91 10.80 -1.48
CA SER A 18 9.48 11.09 -1.29
C SER A 18 8.85 10.32 -0.13
N PHE A 19 9.52 9.30 0.39
CA PHE A 19 9.00 8.43 1.46
C PHE A 19 9.80 8.50 2.76
N VAL A 20 11.08 8.87 2.69
CA VAL A 20 11.94 8.96 3.88
C VAL A 20 11.64 10.26 4.63
N PRO A 21 11.20 10.19 5.91
CA PRO A 21 10.99 11.39 6.71
C PRO A 21 12.28 12.20 6.86
N TYR A 22 12.14 13.53 6.92
CA TYR A 22 13.28 14.43 6.97
C TYR A 22 14.22 14.14 8.16
N GLU A 23 13.68 13.86 9.35
CA GLU A 23 14.50 13.53 10.52
C GLU A 23 15.28 12.22 10.33
N THR A 24 14.67 11.20 9.71
CA THR A 24 15.37 9.96 9.35
C THR A 24 16.54 10.25 8.41
N TYR A 25 16.31 11.07 7.37
CA TYR A 25 17.36 11.49 6.45
C TYR A 25 18.51 12.22 7.17
N ARG A 26 18.20 13.14 8.10
CA ARG A 26 19.23 13.83 8.90
C ARG A 26 20.04 12.86 9.75
N HIS A 27 19.39 11.88 10.39
CA HIS A 27 20.09 10.86 11.17
C HIS A 27 21.00 10.00 10.29
N LEU A 28 20.54 9.61 9.10
CA LEU A 28 21.35 8.86 8.13
C LEU A 28 22.55 9.69 7.66
N LYS A 29 22.34 10.97 7.34
CA LYS A 29 23.41 11.88 6.89
C LYS A 29 24.48 12.11 7.96
N LYS A 30 24.10 12.18 9.23
CA LYS A 30 25.06 12.32 10.34
C LYS A 30 25.86 11.06 10.62
N ARG A 31 25.23 9.88 10.46
CA ARG A 31 25.83 8.60 10.87
C ARG A 31 26.53 7.84 9.73
N LEU A 32 26.09 8.01 8.49
CA LEU A 32 26.64 7.29 7.35
C LEU A 32 27.69 8.13 6.63
N ASN A 33 28.90 7.60 6.53
CA ASN A 33 29.98 8.22 5.76
C ASN A 33 29.91 7.82 4.27
N VAL A 34 28.80 8.14 3.62
CA VAL A 34 28.57 7.88 2.19
C VAL A 34 29.15 9.01 1.36
N LYS A 35 29.51 8.73 0.10
CA LYS A 35 29.98 9.76 -0.84
C LYS A 35 28.88 10.75 -1.18
N ARG A 36 27.66 10.26 -1.43
CA ARG A 36 26.48 11.09 -1.75
C ARG A 36 25.20 10.26 -1.61
N PHE A 37 24.13 10.91 -1.15
CA PHE A 37 22.77 10.39 -1.30
C PHE A 37 22.15 10.87 -2.61
N VAL A 38 21.49 9.98 -3.34
CA VAL A 38 20.76 10.29 -4.57
C VAL A 38 19.30 9.94 -4.35
N ASP A 39 18.41 10.88 -4.66
CA ASP A 39 16.97 10.57 -4.65
C ASP A 39 16.64 9.67 -5.84
N VAL A 40 16.11 8.48 -5.56
CA VAL A 40 15.69 7.48 -6.54
C VAL A 40 14.19 7.26 -6.54
N SER A 41 13.39 8.15 -5.93
CA SER A 41 11.93 8.06 -5.87
C SER A 41 11.29 7.83 -7.24
N ALA A 42 11.72 8.60 -8.25
CA ALA A 42 11.22 8.47 -9.62
C ALA A 42 11.53 7.10 -10.25
N ALA A 43 12.64 6.45 -9.88
CA ALA A 43 12.96 5.11 -10.35
C ALA A 43 12.03 4.07 -9.71
N PHE A 44 11.75 4.19 -8.41
CA PHE A 44 10.78 3.32 -7.74
C PHE A 44 9.35 3.50 -8.26
N GLU A 45 8.95 4.72 -8.59
CA GLU A 45 7.64 4.97 -9.21
C GLU A 45 7.52 4.29 -10.57
N LYS A 46 8.51 4.47 -11.46
CA LYS A 46 8.54 3.80 -12.77
C LYS A 46 8.54 2.28 -12.64
N ALA A 47 9.33 1.72 -11.72
CA ALA A 47 9.38 0.29 -11.50
C ALA A 47 8.02 -0.28 -11.06
N ARG A 48 7.28 0.42 -10.17
CA ARG A 48 5.96 -0.02 -9.69
C ARG A 48 4.82 0.17 -10.69
N GLN A 49 5.04 0.88 -11.79
CA GLN A 49 4.02 1.06 -12.84
C GLN A 49 3.77 -0.24 -13.60
N VAL A 50 4.82 -0.98 -13.96
CA VAL A 50 4.71 -2.26 -14.68
C VAL A 50 4.78 -3.41 -13.69
N LYS A 51 3.73 -4.23 -13.66
CA LYS A 51 3.59 -5.31 -12.68
C LYS A 51 4.15 -6.60 -13.25
N ASP A 52 4.81 -7.39 -12.41
CA ASP A 52 5.20 -8.74 -12.76
C ASP A 52 4.01 -9.72 -12.73
N ALA A 53 4.25 -10.95 -13.19
CA ALA A 53 3.21 -11.97 -13.27
C ALA A 53 2.65 -12.38 -11.89
N GLN A 54 3.46 -12.35 -10.83
CA GLN A 54 3.02 -12.70 -9.48
C GLN A 54 2.16 -11.59 -8.88
N GLU A 55 2.56 -10.33 -9.05
CA GLU A 55 1.78 -9.15 -8.65
C GLU A 55 0.42 -9.14 -9.33
N ILE A 56 0.36 -9.37 -10.65
CA ILE A 56 -0.90 -9.45 -11.40
C ILE A 56 -1.80 -10.57 -10.85
N ARG A 57 -1.23 -11.75 -10.53
CA ARG A 57 -2.00 -12.85 -9.93
C ARG A 57 -2.62 -12.46 -8.59
N ARG A 58 -1.85 -11.78 -7.72
CA ARG A 58 -2.34 -11.28 -6.43
C ARG A 58 -3.45 -10.25 -6.59
N ILE A 59 -3.28 -9.28 -7.49
CA ILE A 59 -4.30 -8.27 -7.80
C ILE A 59 -5.60 -8.91 -8.32
N LYS A 60 -5.49 -9.93 -9.19
CA LYS A 60 -6.66 -10.68 -9.67
C LYS A 60 -7.37 -11.43 -8.54
N ASN A 61 -6.62 -12.02 -7.61
CA ASN A 61 -7.21 -12.69 -6.45
C ASN A 61 -7.94 -11.71 -5.53
N ALA A 62 -7.32 -10.58 -5.19
CA ALA A 62 -7.97 -9.53 -4.40
C ALA A 62 -9.28 -9.06 -5.06
N ASN A 63 -9.26 -8.78 -6.37
CA ASN A 63 -10.46 -8.40 -7.12
C ASN A 63 -11.56 -9.48 -7.11
N ARG A 64 -11.18 -10.77 -7.15
CA ARG A 64 -12.15 -11.87 -7.05
C ARG A 64 -12.86 -11.86 -5.69
N ILE A 65 -12.11 -11.64 -4.62
CA ILE A 65 -12.64 -11.52 -3.25
C ILE A 65 -13.59 -10.32 -3.16
N THR A 66 -13.16 -9.16 -3.66
CA THR A 66 -13.99 -7.94 -3.72
C THR A 66 -15.31 -8.18 -4.46
N LYS A 67 -15.28 -8.86 -5.61
CA LYS A 67 -16.51 -9.17 -6.38
C LYS A 67 -17.50 -10.03 -5.60
N LYS A 68 -17.01 -11.02 -4.83
CA LYS A 68 -17.89 -11.85 -4.00
C LYS A 68 -18.54 -11.04 -2.89
N ALA A 69 -17.75 -10.23 -2.18
CA ALA A 69 -18.26 -9.36 -1.12
C ALA A 69 -19.30 -8.37 -1.66
N ILE A 70 -19.04 -7.73 -2.81
CA ILE A 70 -20.01 -6.83 -3.47
C ILE A 70 -21.32 -7.57 -3.77
N ALA A 71 -21.25 -8.78 -4.35
CA ALA A 71 -22.45 -9.53 -4.71
C ALA A 71 -23.29 -9.89 -3.48
N ASP A 72 -22.66 -10.22 -2.35
CA ASP A 72 -23.36 -10.52 -1.11
C ASP A 72 -23.88 -9.26 -0.41
N THR A 73 -23.15 -8.14 -0.45
CA THR A 73 -23.63 -6.84 0.00
C THR A 73 -24.89 -6.43 -0.76
N GLN A 74 -24.87 -6.52 -2.10
CA GLN A 74 -26.00 -6.15 -2.96
C GLN A 74 -27.27 -6.93 -2.64
N LYS A 75 -27.16 -8.23 -2.36
CA LYS A 75 -28.32 -9.06 -1.97
C LYS A 75 -28.92 -8.67 -0.62
N ALA A 76 -28.12 -8.09 0.26
CA ALA A 76 -28.51 -7.72 1.62
C ALA A 76 -28.92 -6.24 1.76
N LEU A 77 -28.70 -5.42 0.72
CA LEU A 77 -29.21 -4.05 0.67
C LEU A 77 -30.74 -4.05 0.72
N LYS A 78 -31.29 -3.11 1.50
CA LYS A 78 -32.73 -2.92 1.64
C LYS A 78 -33.06 -1.46 1.92
N VAL A 79 -34.29 -1.06 1.58
CA VAL A 79 -34.81 0.28 1.91
C VAL A 79 -34.73 0.51 3.42
N GLY A 80 -34.28 1.70 3.81
CA GLY A 80 -34.06 2.08 5.20
C GLY A 80 -32.66 1.77 5.73
N MET A 81 -31.82 1.05 4.98
CA MET A 81 -30.40 0.90 5.32
C MET A 81 -29.64 2.19 5.00
N THR A 82 -28.79 2.64 5.92
CA THR A 82 -27.90 3.78 5.74
C THR A 82 -26.63 3.39 4.97
N GLU A 83 -25.97 4.38 4.36
CA GLU A 83 -24.68 4.17 3.67
C GLU A 83 -23.61 3.59 4.59
N LYS A 84 -23.58 4.03 5.86
CA LYS A 84 -22.63 3.52 6.87
C LYS A 84 -22.88 2.04 7.18
N GLU A 85 -24.14 1.63 7.28
CA GLU A 85 -24.49 0.22 7.49
C GLU A 85 -24.11 -0.64 6.28
N ALA A 86 -24.34 -0.13 5.07
CA ALA A 86 -23.94 -0.82 3.84
C ALA A 86 -22.41 -0.95 3.72
N ALA A 87 -21.66 0.10 4.07
CA ALA A 87 -20.19 0.08 4.11
C ALA A 87 -19.68 -0.92 5.15
N ALA A 88 -20.21 -0.89 6.38
CA ALA A 88 -19.83 -1.82 7.44
C ALA A 88 -20.16 -3.28 7.07
N LEU A 89 -21.28 -3.51 6.40
CA LEU A 89 -21.66 -4.83 5.88
C LEU A 89 -20.64 -5.32 4.84
N PHE A 90 -20.30 -4.49 3.85
CA PHE A 90 -19.29 -4.83 2.84
C PHE A 90 -17.92 -5.14 3.47
N ASP A 91 -17.45 -4.30 4.41
CA ASP A 91 -16.17 -4.51 5.09
C ASP A 91 -16.15 -5.84 5.84
N SER A 92 -17.27 -6.19 6.52
CA SER A 92 -17.39 -7.49 7.18
C SER A 92 -17.37 -8.67 6.21
N LEU A 93 -17.97 -8.52 5.02
CA LEU A 93 -18.02 -9.56 3.99
C LEU A 93 -16.67 -9.74 3.30
N ILE A 94 -15.91 -8.67 3.09
CA ILE A 94 -14.54 -8.72 2.58
C ILE A 94 -13.66 -9.61 3.46
N LEU A 95 -13.73 -9.43 4.79
CA LEU A 95 -13.01 -10.28 5.75
C LEU A 95 -13.49 -11.73 5.73
N LYS A 96 -14.81 -11.97 5.61
CA LYS A 96 -15.38 -13.32 5.49
C LYS A 96 -14.97 -14.04 4.20
N HIS A 97 -14.58 -13.30 3.16
CA HIS A 97 -14.07 -13.86 1.90
C HIS A 97 -12.53 -13.95 1.87
N ASP A 98 -11.89 -14.02 3.04
CA ASP A 98 -10.45 -14.20 3.24
C ASP A 98 -9.56 -13.04 2.76
N ALA A 99 -10.07 -11.81 2.82
CA ALA A 99 -9.21 -10.64 2.66
C ALA A 99 -8.52 -10.27 3.98
N ASP A 100 -7.30 -9.73 3.88
CA ASP A 100 -6.61 -9.11 5.02
C ASP A 100 -7.31 -7.82 5.50
N GLY A 101 -8.14 -7.22 4.64
CA GLY A 101 -8.87 -5.99 4.91
C GLY A 101 -9.27 -5.28 3.62
N THR A 102 -9.85 -4.09 3.78
CA THR A 102 -10.14 -3.20 2.65
C THR A 102 -8.88 -2.43 2.23
N SER A 103 -8.81 -2.07 0.94
CA SER A 103 -7.67 -1.29 0.42
C SER A 103 -7.70 0.18 0.85
N PHE A 104 -8.88 0.68 1.20
CA PHE A 104 -9.18 2.03 1.68
C PHE A 104 -10.56 2.00 2.35
N PRO A 105 -10.95 3.04 3.13
CA PRO A 105 -12.29 3.12 3.72
C PRO A 105 -13.38 3.01 2.65
N SER A 106 -14.31 2.08 2.84
CA SER A 106 -15.35 1.81 1.84
C SER A 106 -16.26 3.02 1.63
N ILE A 107 -16.53 3.32 0.36
CA ILE A 107 -17.37 4.45 -0.05
C ILE A 107 -18.70 3.90 -0.53
N VAL A 108 -19.80 4.34 0.10
CA VAL A 108 -21.18 4.06 -0.31
C VAL A 108 -21.91 5.38 -0.38
N CYS A 109 -22.56 5.65 -1.50
CA CYS A 109 -23.31 6.88 -1.75
C CYS A 109 -24.66 6.52 -2.38
N PHE A 110 -25.75 6.72 -1.66
CA PHE A 110 -27.11 6.59 -2.17
C PHE A 110 -27.59 7.95 -2.72
N GLY A 111 -28.46 7.91 -3.73
CA GLY A 111 -29.03 9.09 -4.39
C GLY A 111 -30.49 9.27 -4.07
#